data_AF-A0A819NY95-F1
#
_entry.id   AF-A0A819NY95-F1
#
_cell.length_a   1.000
_cell.length_b   1.000
_cell.length_c   1.000
_cell.angle_alpha   90.00
_cell.angle_beta   90.00
_cell.angle_gamma   90.00
#
_symmetry.space_group_name_H-M   'P 1'
#
loop_
_entity.id
_entity.type
_entity.pdbx_description
1 polymer ?
#
loop_
_entity_poly.entity_id
_entity_poly.type
_entity_poly.pdbx_seq_one_letter_code
_entity_poly.pdbx_strand_id
1 'polypeptide(L)'
;MSTAKQVPSSPIVVNTWPFINATRNAFAKMMTSGATCLDAVEVGCRTCEDEQCDGSVGWGNHPAEDGETTLDALIIDGRTMSVGAVA
;
A
#
# COMPACT_ATOMS: atom_id res chain seq x y z
N MET A 1 -24.03 23.11 23.00
CA MET A 1 -23.16 22.55 21.94
C MET A 1 -22.42 21.37 22.54
N SER A 2 -22.81 20.14 22.17
CA SER A 2 -22.17 18.92 22.67
C SER A 2 -20.90 18.68 21.87
N THR A 3 -19.74 18.72 22.52
CA THR A 3 -18.45 18.38 21.91
C THR A 3 -18.34 16.87 21.76
N ALA A 4 -18.33 16.38 20.52
CA ALA A 4 -18.08 14.97 20.23
C ALA A 4 -16.68 14.58 20.75
N LYS A 5 -16.62 13.48 21.50
CA LYS A 5 -15.37 12.89 22.00
C LYS A 5 -14.59 12.34 20.81
N GLN A 6 -13.51 13.02 20.43
CA GLN A 6 -12.51 12.50 19.48
C GLN A 6 -11.91 11.23 20.09
N VAL A 7 -12.30 10.07 19.55
CA VAL A 7 -11.63 8.81 19.85
C VAL A 7 -10.24 8.92 19.22
N PRO A 8 -9.13 8.73 19.96
CA PRO A 8 -7.82 8.70 19.33
C PRO A 8 -7.83 7.58 18.30
N SER A 9 -7.81 7.96 17.02
CA SER A 9 -7.78 7.00 15.92
C SER A 9 -6.40 6.38 15.93
N SER A 10 -6.30 5.18 16.51
CA SER A 10 -5.10 4.37 16.33
C SER A 10 -4.86 4.17 14.83
N PRO A 11 -3.60 4.20 14.37
CA PRO A 11 -3.29 3.93 12.98
C PRO A 11 -3.74 2.51 12.59
N ILE A 12 -4.36 2.37 11.41
CA ILE A 12 -4.89 1.09 10.90
C ILE A 12 -4.33 0.87 9.49
N VAL A 13 -3.82 -0.33 9.24
CA VAL A 13 -3.47 -0.81 7.89
C VAL A 13 -4.37 -1.98 7.53
N VAL A 14 -4.93 -1.95 6.34
CA VAL A 14 -5.66 -3.07 5.74
C VAL A 14 -5.14 -3.26 4.33
N ASN A 15 -4.82 -4.49 3.95
CA ASN A 15 -4.49 -4.88 2.59
C ASN A 15 -5.35 -6.07 2.18
N THR A 16 -5.41 -6.32 0.87
CA THR A 16 -6.02 -7.53 0.32
C THR A 16 -5.11 -8.73 0.50
N TRP A 17 -5.74 -9.91 0.64
CA TRP A 17 -5.10 -11.23 0.74
C TRP A 17 -4.22 -11.44 2.00
N PRO A 18 -3.73 -12.66 2.28
CA PRO A 18 -2.94 -12.93 3.48
C PRO A 18 -1.45 -12.53 3.33
N PHE A 19 -1.17 -11.35 2.77
CA PHE A 19 0.19 -10.81 2.59
C PHE A 19 0.70 -10.14 3.87
N ILE A 20 1.01 -10.98 4.87
CA ILE A 20 1.32 -10.54 6.24
C ILE A 20 2.54 -9.61 6.29
N ASN A 21 3.55 -9.85 5.45
CA ASN A 21 4.76 -9.02 5.41
C ASN A 21 4.44 -7.60 4.91
N ALA A 22 3.61 -7.46 3.89
CA ALA A 22 3.14 -6.16 3.40
C ALA A 22 2.41 -5.39 4.51
N THR A 23 1.47 -6.02 5.22
CA THR A 23 0.77 -5.39 6.35
C THR A 23 1.74 -4.98 7.46
N ARG A 24 2.67 -5.87 7.83
CA ARG A 24 3.61 -5.66 8.93
C ARG A 24 4.56 -4.51 8.62
N ASN A 25 5.11 -4.46 7.41
CA ASN A 25 6.05 -3.42 6.99
C ASN A 25 5.36 -2.07 6.85
N ALA A 26 4.16 -2.02 6.27
CA ALA A 26 3.34 -0.81 6.21
C ALA A 26 3.01 -0.28 7.62
N PHE A 27 2.58 -1.16 8.54
CA PHE A 27 2.28 -0.77 9.91
C PHE A 27 3.54 -0.26 10.63
N ALA A 28 4.67 -0.97 10.49
CA ALA A 28 5.96 -0.54 11.05
C ALA A 28 6.36 0.84 10.53
N LYS A 29 6.18 1.11 9.23
CA LYS A 29 6.45 2.42 8.63
C LYS A 29 5.57 3.51 9.22
N MET A 30 4.27 3.26 9.36
CA MET A 30 3.33 4.23 9.94
C MET A 30 3.61 4.58 11.40
N MET A 31 4.23 3.66 12.16
CA MET A 31 4.62 3.90 13.55
C MET A 31 5.91 4.75 13.67
N THR A 32 6.62 5.02 12.57
CA THR A 32 7.79 5.90 12.59
C THR A 32 7.39 7.37 12.74
N SER A 33 8.16 8.13 13.50
CA SER A 33 7.86 9.56 13.72
C SER A 33 7.93 10.34 12.41
N GLY A 34 6.86 11.09 12.11
CA GLY A 34 6.77 11.92 10.91
C GLY A 34 6.34 11.18 9.64
N ALA A 35 6.11 9.85 9.69
CA ALA A 35 5.57 9.14 8.55
C ALA A 35 4.12 9.53 8.26
N THR A 36 3.78 9.53 6.98
CA THR A 36 2.44 9.75 6.49
C THR A 36 1.74 8.42 6.22
N CYS A 37 0.41 8.44 6.08
CA CYS A 37 -0.32 7.27 5.60
C CYS A 37 0.16 6.85 4.20
N LEU A 38 0.55 7.83 3.36
CA LEU A 38 1.05 7.59 2.01
C LEU A 38 2.35 6.77 2.02
N ASP A 39 3.28 7.09 2.92
CA ASP A 39 4.53 6.33 3.05
C ASP A 39 4.25 4.87 3.49
N ALA A 40 3.23 4.66 4.31
CA ALA A 40 2.86 3.33 4.80
C ALA A 40 2.27 2.46 3.68
N VAL A 41 1.35 2.98 2.86
CA VAL A 41 0.84 2.22 1.71
C VAL A 41 1.92 1.98 0.65
N GLU A 42 2.81 2.94 0.40
CA GLU A 42 3.94 2.75 -0.52
C GLU A 42 4.82 1.58 -0.06
N VAL A 43 5.25 1.56 1.20
CA VAL A 43 6.08 0.47 1.76
C VAL A 43 5.35 -0.88 1.74
N GLY A 44 4.05 -0.89 2.01
CA GLY A 44 3.21 -2.09 1.94
C GLY A 44 3.16 -2.69 0.54
N CYS A 45 2.80 -1.88 -0.47
CA CYS A 45 2.71 -2.33 -1.86
C CYS A 45 4.08 -2.76 -2.40
N ARG A 46 5.14 -1.96 -2.15
CA ARG A 46 6.50 -2.29 -2.56
C ARG A 46 6.99 -3.61 -1.99
N THR A 47 6.65 -3.92 -0.74
CA THR A 47 6.96 -5.23 -0.15
C THR A 47 6.40 -6.37 -1.00
N CYS A 48 5.19 -6.24 -1.53
CA CYS A 48 4.60 -7.25 -2.40
C CYS A 48 5.16 -7.28 -3.82
N GLU A 49 5.63 -6.15 -4.34
CA GLU A 49 6.35 -6.11 -5.62
C GLU A 49 7.71 -6.84 -5.52
N ASP A 50 8.41 -6.67 -4.40
CA ASP A 50 9.69 -7.31 -4.13
C ASP A 50 9.53 -8.81 -3.80
N GLU A 51 8.51 -9.19 -3.03
CA GLU A 51 8.21 -10.58 -2.64
C GLU A 51 7.44 -11.37 -3.72
N GLN A 52 7.02 -10.71 -4.80
CA GLN A 52 6.21 -11.29 -5.85
C GLN A 52 4.93 -11.96 -5.30
N CYS A 53 4.16 -11.23 -4.49
CA CYS A 53 3.02 -11.77 -3.72
C CYS A 53 2.04 -12.59 -4.60
N ASP A 54 1.90 -13.88 -4.27
CA ASP A 54 1.13 -14.90 -5.00
C ASP A 54 1.46 -15.02 -6.50
N GLY A 55 2.65 -14.53 -6.91
CA GLY A 55 3.01 -14.37 -8.31
C GLY A 55 2.09 -13.41 -9.07
N SER A 56 1.34 -12.55 -8.40
CA SER A 56 0.37 -11.64 -9.03
C SER A 56 0.77 -10.16 -8.95
N VAL A 57 1.81 -9.85 -8.18
CA VAL A 57 2.31 -8.49 -7.96
C VAL A 57 3.80 -8.47 -8.25
N GLY A 58 4.29 -7.39 -8.85
CA GLY A 58 5.71 -7.23 -9.16
C GLY A 58 6.17 -7.97 -10.41
N TRP A 59 7.47 -7.90 -10.66
CA TRP A 59 8.10 -8.37 -11.90
C TRP A 59 8.07 -9.90 -12.04
N GLY A 60 8.28 -10.40 -13.26
CA GLY A 60 8.56 -11.82 -13.53
C GLY A 60 7.37 -12.77 -13.46
N ASN A 61 6.13 -12.26 -13.40
CA ASN A 61 4.93 -13.08 -13.37
C ASN A 61 3.87 -12.61 -14.37
N HIS A 62 2.89 -13.48 -14.67
CA HIS A 62 1.76 -13.23 -15.58
C HIS A 62 2.12 -12.41 -16.83
N PRO A 63 3.08 -12.86 -17.65
CA PRO A 63 3.42 -12.15 -18.88
C PRO A 63 2.23 -12.12 -19.84
N ALA A 64 2.18 -11.07 -20.65
CA ALA A 64 1.25 -10.95 -21.76
C ALA A 64 1.55 -11.98 -22.87
N GLU A 65 0.75 -11.96 -23.93
CA GLU A 65 0.86 -12.92 -25.05
C GLU A 65 2.22 -12.87 -25.77
N ASP A 66 2.92 -11.73 -25.69
CA ASP A 66 4.27 -11.52 -26.24
C ASP A 66 5.40 -11.93 -25.26
N GLY A 67 5.05 -12.37 -24.06
CA GLY A 67 6.00 -12.81 -23.04
C GLY A 67 6.54 -11.68 -22.15
N GLU A 68 6.06 -10.44 -22.29
CA GLU A 68 6.45 -9.31 -21.44
C GLU A 68 5.55 -9.18 -20.21
N THR A 69 6.13 -8.98 -19.03
CA THR A 69 5.36 -8.64 -17.81
C THR A 69 5.18 -7.13 -17.76
N THR A 70 3.93 -6.68 -17.92
CA THR A 70 3.52 -5.29 -17.71
C THR A 70 2.90 -5.12 -16.31
N LEU A 71 3.01 -3.93 -15.73
CA LEU A 71 2.58 -3.66 -14.35
C LEU A 71 1.71 -2.42 -14.28
N ASP A 72 0.61 -2.53 -13.55
CA ASP A 72 -0.31 -1.43 -13.27
C ASP A 72 -0.21 -1.03 -11.79
N ALA A 73 -0.15 0.27 -11.51
CA ALA A 73 -0.14 0.78 -10.14
C ALA A 73 -0.84 2.13 -10.00
N LEU A 74 -1.43 2.38 -8.83
CA LEU A 74 -2.11 3.63 -8.49
C LEU A 74 -1.93 3.94 -7.00
N ILE A 75 -1.74 5.21 -6.67
CA ILE A 75 -1.65 5.70 -5.30
C ILE A 75 -2.42 7.02 -5.14
N ILE A 76 -3.06 7.19 -3.97
CA ILE A 76 -3.90 8.36 -3.65
C ILE A 76 -3.53 8.90 -2.27
N ASP A 77 -3.28 10.21 -2.19
CA ASP A 77 -3.25 10.92 -0.91
C ASP A 77 -4.66 11.39 -0.54
N GLY A 78 -5.28 10.74 0.45
CA GLY A 78 -6.63 11.06 0.91
C GLY A 78 -6.79 12.43 1.57
N ARG A 79 -5.71 13.14 1.92
CA ARG A 79 -5.81 14.51 2.49
C ARG A 79 -5.98 15.57 1.40
N THR A 80 -5.19 15.46 0.34
CA THR A 80 -5.18 16.43 -0.76
C THR A 80 -6.03 16.00 -1.94
N MET A 81 -6.45 14.72 -1.97
CA MET A 81 -7.07 14.06 -3.13
C MET A 81 -6.14 14.03 -4.36
N SER A 82 -4.83 14.16 -4.16
CA SER A 82 -3.83 14.01 -5.23
C SER A 82 -3.68 12.54 -5.61
N VAL A 83 -3.50 12.26 -6.90
CA VAL A 83 -3.45 10.90 -7.45
C VAL A 83 -2.28 10.77 -8.43
N GLY A 84 -1.63 9.61 -8.42
CA GLY A 84 -0.69 9.18 -9.45
C GLY A 84 -0.97 7.73 -9.85
N ALA A 85 -0.82 7.42 -11.14
CA ALA A 85 -1.07 6.09 -11.68
C ALA A 85 -0.19 5.80 -12.92
N VAL A 86 0.09 4.53 -13.15
CA VAL A 86 0.82 3.99 -14.31
C VAL A 86 0.17 2.67 -14.76
N ALA A 87 0.32 2.35 -16.06
CA ALA A 87 -0.12 1.12 -16.72
C ALA A 87 0.79 0.85 -17.92
#